data_AF-A0A6I1QA89-F1
#
_entry.id   AF-A0A6I1QA89-F1
#
_cell.length_a   1.000
_cell.length_b   1.000
_cell.length_c   1.000
_cell.angle_alpha   90.00
_cell.angle_beta   90.00
_cell.angle_gamma   90.00
#
_symmetry.space_group_name_H-M   'P 1'
#
loop_
_entity.id
_entity.type
_entity.pdbx_description
1 polymer ?
#
loop_
_entity_poly.entity_id
_entity_poly.type
_entity_poly.pdbx_seq_one_letter_code
_entity_poly.pdbx_strand_id
1 'polypeptide(L)'
;MWKHNTFGDIIEEEGDFVGYVAYALYKEQKVKWIHAYKEKTGEFPTPTQIEVYFNTFHSSQDCIDKFREDAERMLNEYIYFSFSEELEAYQESVKDEAIVQAVHKPFWTGVKENVVAGIVASVITGAISIGLWLHSEMKSAERRAELFERIPVSHEVKEFLIEADSPSKKD
;
A
#
# COMPACT_ATOMS: atom_id res chain seq x y z
N MET A 1 -4.80 63.34 1.10
CA MET A 1 -3.97 62.50 0.20
C MET A 1 -3.32 61.44 1.08
N TRP A 2 -3.60 60.15 0.85
CA TRP A 2 -2.94 59.06 1.57
C TRP A 2 -1.45 59.10 1.19
N LYS A 3 -0.54 59.20 2.17
CA LYS A 3 0.90 59.38 1.91
C LYS A 3 1.65 58.09 1.54
N HIS A 4 1.08 56.92 1.83
CA HIS A 4 1.63 55.61 1.50
C HIS A 4 0.50 54.64 1.12
N ASN A 5 0.73 53.76 0.13
CA ASN A 5 -0.22 52.76 -0.33
C ASN A 5 0.27 51.33 -0.02
N THR A 6 0.81 51.11 1.18
CA THR A 6 1.38 49.81 1.56
C THR A 6 0.43 48.63 1.35
N PHE A 7 -0.89 48.85 1.36
CA PHE A 7 -1.87 47.81 0.99
C PHE A 7 -1.74 47.43 -0.48
N GLY A 8 -1.82 48.39 -1.40
CA GLY A 8 -1.69 48.11 -2.84
C GLY A 8 -0.27 47.78 -3.28
N ASP A 9 0.73 48.09 -2.45
CA ASP A 9 2.12 47.70 -2.71
C ASP A 9 2.38 46.24 -2.29
N ILE A 10 1.65 45.72 -1.29
CA ILE A 10 1.78 44.32 -0.81
C ILE A 10 0.86 43.36 -1.57
N ILE A 11 -0.35 43.80 -1.94
CA ILE A 11 -1.37 42.97 -2.60
C ILE A 11 -1.35 43.29 -4.09
N GLU A 12 -0.88 42.32 -4.88
CA GLU A 12 -0.61 42.51 -6.30
C GLU A 12 -1.89 42.40 -7.15
N GLU A 13 -2.83 41.54 -6.74
CA GLU A 13 -4.07 41.27 -7.48
C GLU A 13 -5.24 40.86 -6.58
N GLU A 14 -6.43 40.79 -7.17
CA GLU A 14 -7.62 40.30 -6.47
C GLU A 14 -7.49 38.80 -6.20
N GLY A 15 -7.63 38.40 -4.94
CA GLY A 15 -7.45 37.01 -4.52
C GLY A 15 -6.00 36.64 -4.15
N ASP A 16 -5.07 37.59 -4.12
CA ASP A 16 -3.69 37.38 -3.66
C ASP A 16 -3.65 37.03 -2.16
N PHE A 17 -3.82 35.74 -1.85
CA PHE A 17 -3.86 35.25 -0.48
C PHE A 17 -2.53 35.42 0.24
N VAL A 18 -1.40 35.25 -0.47
CA VAL A 18 -0.06 35.53 0.06
C VAL A 18 0.03 37.00 0.46
N GLY A 19 -0.42 37.92 -0.42
CA GLY A 19 -0.49 39.35 -0.16
C GLY A 19 -1.37 39.70 1.04
N TYR A 20 -2.54 39.07 1.19
CA TYR A 20 -3.40 39.30 2.37
C TYR A 20 -2.73 38.86 3.68
N VAL A 21 -2.04 37.72 3.69
CA VAL A 21 -1.29 37.24 4.86
C VAL A 21 -0.08 38.15 5.13
N ALA A 22 0.66 38.53 4.09
CA ALA A 22 1.78 39.47 4.19
C ALA A 22 1.34 40.83 4.75
N TYR A 23 0.17 41.33 4.35
CA TYR A 23 -0.40 42.56 4.90
C TYR A 23 -0.76 42.41 6.38
N ALA A 24 -1.27 41.26 6.79
CA ALA A 24 -1.51 40.96 8.20
C ALA A 24 -0.20 40.97 9.01
N LEU A 25 0.88 40.40 8.48
CA LEU A 25 2.22 40.43 9.10
C LEU A 25 2.74 41.87 9.24
N TYR A 26 2.61 42.68 8.20
CA TYR A 26 2.95 44.11 8.25
C TYR A 26 2.18 44.85 9.37
N LYS A 27 0.87 44.61 9.49
CA LYS A 27 0.04 45.23 10.54
C LYS A 27 0.43 44.74 11.92
N GLU A 28 0.72 43.46 12.07
CA GLU A 28 1.20 42.89 13.33
C GLU A 28 2.50 43.57 13.77
N GLN A 29 3.46 43.74 12.84
CA GLN A 29 4.72 44.41 13.14
C GLN A 29 4.52 45.89 13.49
N LYS A 30 3.57 46.58 12.83
CA LYS A 30 3.19 47.95 13.16
C LYS A 30 2.65 48.07 14.59
N VAL A 31 1.77 47.16 14.99
CA VAL A 31 1.22 47.11 16.35
C VAL A 31 2.34 46.84 17.37
N LYS A 32 3.20 45.85 17.12
CA LYS A 32 4.37 45.55 17.97
C LYS A 32 5.26 46.78 18.15
N TRP A 33 5.56 47.49 17.06
CA TRP A 33 6.36 48.71 17.08
C TRP A 33 5.69 49.84 17.90
N ILE A 34 4.39 50.05 17.74
CA ILE A 34 3.62 51.05 18.51
C ILE A 34 3.69 50.76 20.01
N HIS A 35 3.53 49.49 20.40
CA HIS A 35 3.62 49.09 21.81
C HIS A 35 5.03 49.28 22.36
N ALA A 36 6.06 48.86 21.63
CA ALA A 36 7.46 49.06 22.03
C ALA A 36 7.82 50.56 22.16
N TYR A 37 7.29 51.40 21.26
CA TYR A 37 7.45 52.85 21.35
C TYR A 37 6.84 53.41 22.64
N LYS A 38 5.61 52.99 22.97
CA LYS A 38 4.92 53.41 24.19
C LYS A 38 5.64 52.97 25.45
N GLU A 39 6.13 51.73 25.49
CA GLU A 39 6.89 51.22 26.62
C GLU A 39 8.16 52.04 26.87
N LYS A 40 8.84 52.46 25.80
CA LYS A 40 10.09 53.23 25.88
C LYS A 40 9.89 54.71 26.23
N THR A 41 8.82 55.32 25.74
CA THR A 41 8.61 56.79 25.83
C THR A 41 7.53 57.21 26.83
N GLY A 42 6.69 56.27 27.27
CA GLY A 42 5.52 56.53 28.11
C GLY A 42 4.26 56.93 27.33
N GLU A 43 4.36 57.25 26.03
CA GLU A 43 3.25 57.76 25.23
C GLU A 43 3.10 57.00 23.90
N PHE A 44 1.90 57.02 23.33
CA PHE A 44 1.69 56.46 22.00
C PHE A 44 2.33 57.37 20.93
N PRO A 45 2.91 56.80 19.85
CA PRO A 45 3.50 57.58 18.78
C PRO A 45 2.43 58.38 18.04
N THR A 46 2.76 59.61 17.68
CA THR A 46 1.95 60.46 16.80
C THR A 46 1.93 59.90 15.37
N PRO A 47 0.93 60.26 14.54
CA PRO A 47 0.89 59.85 13.13
C PRO A 47 2.17 60.20 12.34
N THR A 48 2.77 61.36 12.63
CA THR A 48 4.04 61.78 12.02
C THR A 48 5.20 60.87 12.42
N GLN A 49 5.27 60.46 13.69
CA GLN A 49 6.31 59.54 14.17
C GLN A 49 6.14 58.15 13.56
N ILE A 50 4.90 57.65 13.42
CA ILE A 50 4.63 56.40 12.71
C ILE A 50 5.11 56.50 11.25
N GLU A 51 4.85 57.62 10.58
CA GLU A 51 5.28 57.80 9.19
C GLU A 51 6.80 57.76 9.04
N VAL A 52 7.49 58.55 9.87
CA VAL A 52 8.95 58.72 9.79
C VAL A 52 9.70 57.48 10.24
N TYR A 53 9.29 56.87 11.36
CA TYR A 53 10.07 55.81 12.00
C TYR A 53 9.61 54.39 11.66
N PHE A 54 8.38 54.22 11.14
CA PHE A 54 7.87 52.90 10.78
C PHE A 54 7.58 52.80 9.28
N ASN A 55 6.67 53.62 8.76
CA ASN A 55 6.17 53.46 7.39
C ASN A 55 7.27 53.67 6.34
N THR A 56 8.13 54.68 6.50
CA THR A 56 9.23 54.98 5.56
C THR A 56 10.18 53.78 5.37
N PHE A 57 10.41 53.00 6.43
CA PHE A 57 11.28 51.82 6.38
C PHE A 57 10.54 50.59 5.86
N HIS A 58 9.37 50.29 6.45
CA HIS A 58 8.63 49.04 6.20
C HIS A 58 7.78 49.07 4.93
N SER A 59 7.71 50.20 4.22
CA SER A 59 7.12 50.30 2.87
C SER A 59 8.18 50.31 1.77
N SER A 60 9.44 50.01 2.09
CA SER A 60 10.46 49.74 1.08
C SER A 60 10.19 48.40 0.39
N GLN A 61 10.64 48.26 -0.87
CA GLN A 61 10.44 47.03 -1.63
C GLN A 61 11.04 45.81 -0.91
N ASP A 62 12.27 45.90 -0.40
CA ASP A 62 12.91 44.81 0.35
C ASP A 62 12.09 44.35 1.55
N CYS A 63 11.41 45.27 2.25
CA CYS A 63 10.55 44.92 3.37
C CYS A 63 9.23 44.28 2.90
N ILE A 64 8.65 44.76 1.80
CA ILE A 64 7.47 44.18 1.18
C ILE A 64 7.75 42.75 0.72
N ASP A 65 8.85 42.54 0.00
CA ASP A 65 9.31 41.24 -0.47
C ASP A 65 9.50 40.29 0.71
N LYS A 66 10.14 40.76 1.78
CA LYS A 66 10.30 39.99 3.02
C LYS A 66 8.96 39.56 3.63
N PHE A 67 7.97 40.44 3.71
CA PHE A 67 6.65 40.07 4.23
C PHE A 67 5.96 39.03 3.34
N ARG A 68 6.13 39.11 2.01
CA ARG A 68 5.60 38.13 1.07
C ARG A 68 6.29 36.78 1.23
N GLU A 69 7.63 36.76 1.32
CA GLU A 69 8.41 35.53 1.58
C GLU A 69 8.02 34.88 2.92
N ASP A 70 7.88 35.68 3.98
CA ASP A 70 7.49 35.18 5.30
C ASP A 70 6.06 34.60 5.28
N ALA A 71 5.13 35.24 4.56
CA ALA A 71 3.76 34.76 4.36
C ALA A 71 3.71 33.47 3.53
N GLU A 72 4.45 33.41 2.42
CA GLU A 72 4.54 32.23 1.57
C GLU A 72 5.07 31.03 2.35
N ARG A 73 6.15 31.22 3.12
CA ARG A 73 6.69 30.17 3.99
C ARG A 73 5.65 29.69 5.01
N MET A 74 4.97 30.60 5.72
CA MET A 74 3.95 30.23 6.71
C MET A 74 2.81 29.42 6.09
N LEU A 75 2.36 29.82 4.90
CA LEU A 75 1.30 29.13 4.18
C LEU A 75 1.74 27.74 3.73
N ASN A 76 2.94 27.62 3.16
CA ASN A 76 3.50 26.34 2.74
C ASN A 76 3.68 25.39 3.92
N GLU A 77 4.18 25.87 5.06
CA GLU A 77 4.31 25.09 6.28
C GLU A 77 2.94 24.62 6.79
N TYR A 78 1.94 25.51 6.79
CA TYR A 78 0.58 25.15 7.20
C TYR A 78 -0.06 24.10 6.29
N ILE A 79 0.08 24.25 4.96
CA ILE A 79 -0.40 23.27 3.98
C ILE A 79 0.31 21.93 4.19
N TYR A 80 1.63 21.94 4.28
CA TYR A 80 2.40 20.71 4.52
C TYR A 80 1.95 20.01 5.79
N PHE A 81 1.82 20.73 6.91
CA PHE A 81 1.34 20.16 8.16
C PHE A 81 -0.10 19.62 8.08
N SER A 82 -0.98 20.32 7.36
CA SER A 82 -2.39 19.93 7.25
C SER A 82 -2.59 18.69 6.37
N PHE A 83 -1.71 18.47 5.40
CA PHE A 83 -1.85 17.39 4.41
C PHE A 83 -0.79 16.29 4.52
N SER A 84 0.21 16.39 5.40
CA SER A 84 1.31 15.41 5.45
C SER A 84 0.81 14.01 5.75
N GLU A 85 -0.09 13.86 6.74
CA GLU A 85 -0.63 12.55 7.13
C GLU A 85 -1.51 11.94 6.02
N GLU A 86 -2.35 12.76 5.38
CA GLU A 86 -3.21 12.30 4.28
C GLU A 86 -2.38 11.94 3.04
N LEU A 87 -1.32 12.70 2.75
CA LEU A 87 -0.41 12.42 1.64
C LEU A 87 0.37 11.12 1.88
N GLU A 88 0.85 10.88 3.10
CA GLU A 88 1.51 9.63 3.50
C GLU A 88 0.55 8.44 3.37
N ALA A 89 -0.67 8.56 3.90
CA ALA A 89 -1.68 7.52 3.78
C ALA A 89 -2.06 7.22 2.32
N TYR A 90 -2.19 8.27 1.49
CA TYR A 90 -2.44 8.11 0.07
C TYR A 90 -1.29 7.38 -0.64
N GLN A 91 -0.04 7.78 -0.36
CA GLN A 91 1.14 7.11 -0.92
C GLN A 91 1.22 5.63 -0.52
N GLU A 92 0.90 5.29 0.73
CA GLU A 92 0.83 3.92 1.19
C GLU A 92 -0.25 3.13 0.44
N SER A 93 -1.46 3.69 0.29
CA SER A 93 -2.54 3.05 -0.45
C SER A 93 -2.21 2.75 -1.92
N VAL A 94 -1.52 3.67 -2.61
CA VAL A 94 -1.08 3.49 -4.00
C VAL A 94 -0.01 2.39 -4.10
N LYS A 95 0.91 2.33 -3.13
CA LYS A 95 1.93 1.27 -3.07
C LYS A 95 1.28 -0.09 -2.83
N ASP A 96 0.34 -0.16 -1.90
CA ASP A 96 -0.41 -1.38 -1.61
C ASP A 96 -1.21 -1.85 -2.82
N GLU A 97 -1.88 -0.95 -3.53
CA GLU A 97 -2.60 -1.31 -4.76
C GLU A 97 -1.65 -1.84 -5.84
N ALA A 98 -0.50 -1.21 -6.04
CA ALA A 98 0.51 -1.66 -7.00
C ALA A 98 1.08 -3.04 -6.63
N ILE A 99 1.32 -3.29 -5.33
CA ILE A 99 1.78 -4.59 -4.82
C ILE A 99 0.68 -5.65 -5.01
N VAL A 100 -0.56 -5.33 -4.67
CA VAL A 100 -1.71 -6.23 -4.86
C VAL A 100 -1.83 -6.60 -6.33
N GLN A 101 -1.78 -5.64 -7.26
CA GLN A 101 -1.83 -5.93 -8.69
C GLN A 101 -0.65 -6.79 -9.18
N ALA A 102 0.56 -6.60 -8.65
CA ALA A 102 1.73 -7.38 -9.03
C ALA A 102 1.70 -8.83 -8.50
N VAL A 103 1.09 -9.06 -7.32
CA VAL A 103 1.05 -10.39 -6.68
C VAL A 103 -0.21 -11.18 -7.05
N HIS A 104 -1.30 -10.51 -7.46
CA HIS A 104 -2.54 -11.19 -7.79
C HIS A 104 -2.43 -11.96 -9.10
N LYS A 105 -2.03 -13.24 -9.01
CA LYS A 105 -2.24 -14.20 -10.10
C LYS A 105 -3.75 -14.26 -10.40
N PRO A 106 -4.18 -14.21 -11.67
CA PRO A 106 -5.59 -14.34 -12.02
C PRO A 106 -6.15 -15.63 -11.41
N PHE A 107 -7.33 -15.55 -10.79
CA PHE A 107 -8.01 -16.69 -10.16
C PHE A 107 -8.02 -17.94 -11.06
N TRP A 108 -8.28 -17.74 -12.35
CA TRP A 108 -8.29 -18.79 -13.37
C TRP A 108 -6.93 -19.45 -13.64
N THR A 109 -5.82 -18.74 -13.43
CA THR A 109 -4.47 -19.30 -13.55
C THR A 109 -4.20 -20.27 -12.40
N GLY A 110 -4.54 -19.89 -11.17
CA GLY A 110 -4.42 -20.75 -9.99
C GLY A 110 -5.30 -22.00 -10.08
N VAL A 111 -6.54 -21.86 -10.57
CA VAL A 111 -7.44 -23.01 -10.78
C VAL A 111 -6.86 -23.99 -11.81
N LYS A 112 -6.31 -23.51 -12.94
CA LYS A 112 -5.71 -24.39 -13.95
C LYS A 112 -4.47 -25.12 -13.44
N GLU A 113 -3.58 -24.43 -12.73
CA GLU A 113 -2.38 -25.03 -12.12
C GLU A 113 -2.76 -26.19 -11.19
N ASN A 114 -3.76 -25.99 -10.32
CA ASN A 114 -4.21 -27.00 -9.37
C ASN A 114 -4.95 -28.18 -10.02
N VAL A 115 -5.78 -27.93 -11.04
CA VAL A 115 -6.46 -29.01 -11.77
C VAL A 115 -5.46 -29.91 -12.49
N VAL A 116 -4.46 -29.33 -13.15
CA VAL A 116 -3.40 -30.10 -13.81
C VAL A 116 -2.59 -30.91 -12.79
N ALA A 117 -2.20 -30.29 -11.67
CA ALA A 117 -1.49 -30.98 -10.61
C ALA A 117 -2.31 -32.15 -10.03
N GLY A 118 -3.62 -31.96 -9.83
CA GLY A 118 -4.54 -33.00 -9.37
C GLY A 118 -4.66 -34.17 -10.34
N ILE A 119 -4.76 -33.89 -11.66
CA ILE A 119 -4.79 -34.94 -12.69
C ILE A 119 -3.47 -35.73 -12.66
N VAL A 120 -2.32 -35.06 -12.66
CA VAL A 120 -1.01 -35.72 -12.63
C VAL A 120 -0.85 -36.58 -11.39
N ALA A 121 -1.21 -36.06 -10.21
CA ALA A 121 -1.17 -36.81 -8.96
C ALA A 121 -2.07 -38.06 -9.02
N SER A 122 -3.30 -37.92 -9.54
CA SER A 122 -4.24 -39.05 -9.65
C SER A 122 -3.71 -40.16 -10.56
N VAL A 123 -3.05 -39.81 -11.67
CA VAL A 123 -2.44 -40.77 -12.59
C VAL A 123 -1.30 -41.51 -11.91
N ILE A 124 -0.42 -40.79 -11.21
CA ILE A 124 0.70 -41.38 -10.47
C ILE A 124 0.18 -42.33 -9.39
N THR A 125 -0.77 -41.88 -8.57
CA THR A 125 -1.37 -42.70 -7.52
C THR A 125 -2.05 -43.94 -8.11
N GLY A 126 -2.83 -43.80 -9.18
CA GLY A 126 -3.47 -44.92 -9.85
C GLY A 126 -2.48 -45.95 -10.38
N ALA A 127 -1.39 -45.50 -11.02
CA ALA A 127 -0.33 -46.38 -11.51
C ALA A 127 0.36 -47.16 -10.39
N ILE A 128 0.65 -46.48 -9.27
CA ILE A 128 1.22 -47.13 -8.08
C ILE A 128 0.24 -48.16 -7.50
N SER A 129 -1.04 -47.80 -7.36
CA SER A 129 -2.06 -48.71 -6.83
C SER A 129 -2.23 -49.96 -7.70
N ILE A 130 -2.28 -49.81 -9.02
CA ILE A 130 -2.34 -50.94 -9.96
C ILE A 130 -1.09 -51.81 -9.85
N GLY A 131 0.10 -51.19 -9.79
CA GLY A 131 1.37 -51.92 -9.64
C GLY A 131 1.43 -52.74 -8.34
N LEU A 132 0.99 -52.15 -7.22
CA LEU A 132 0.91 -52.85 -5.93
C LEU A 132 -0.12 -53.98 -5.95
N TRP A 133 -1.28 -53.75 -6.57
CA TRP A 133 -2.31 -54.77 -6.71
C TRP A 133 -1.82 -55.96 -7.53
N LEU A 134 -1.22 -55.73 -8.70
CA LEU A 134 -0.65 -56.78 -9.55
C LEU A 134 0.45 -57.57 -8.84
N HIS A 135 1.36 -56.89 -8.14
CA HIS A 135 2.41 -57.57 -7.37
C HIS A 135 1.83 -58.43 -6.24
N SER A 136 0.82 -57.92 -5.53
CA SER A 136 0.11 -58.66 -4.49
C SER A 136 -0.61 -59.89 -5.04
N GLU A 137 -1.26 -59.77 -6.19
CA GLU A 137 -2.00 -60.86 -6.83
C GLU A 137 -1.04 -61.96 -7.30
N MET A 138 0.06 -61.61 -7.97
CA MET A 138 1.07 -62.58 -8.40
C MET A 138 1.65 -63.36 -7.21
N LYS A 139 2.03 -62.67 -6.13
CA LYS A 139 2.55 -63.32 -4.91
C LYS A 139 1.50 -64.17 -4.20
N SER A 140 0.23 -63.83 -4.36
CA SER A 140 -0.87 -64.63 -3.81
C SER A 140 -1.10 -65.87 -4.66
N ALA A 141 -1.06 -65.76 -5.99
CA ALA A 141 -1.11 -66.89 -6.91
C ALA A 141 0.05 -67.87 -6.70
N GLU A 142 1.29 -67.38 -6.56
CA GLU A 142 2.47 -68.21 -6.27
C GLU A 142 2.30 -68.99 -4.94
N ARG A 143 1.90 -68.31 -3.86
CA ARG A 143 1.65 -68.96 -2.58
C ARG A 143 0.56 -70.03 -2.66
N ARG A 144 -0.48 -69.79 -3.47
CA ARG A 144 -1.59 -70.74 -3.64
C ARG A 144 -1.16 -71.97 -4.42
N ALA A 145 -0.34 -71.79 -5.46
CA ALA A 145 0.29 -72.89 -6.18
C ALA A 145 1.19 -73.75 -5.25
N GLU A 146 2.02 -73.12 -4.42
CA GLU A 146 2.85 -73.84 -3.43
C GLU A 146 2.00 -74.60 -2.39
N LEU A 147 0.88 -74.03 -1.94
CA LEU A 147 -0.04 -74.69 -1.03
C LEU A 147 -0.67 -75.93 -1.68
N PHE A 148 -1.18 -75.83 -2.91
CA PHE A 148 -1.76 -76.97 -3.63
C PHE A 148 -0.76 -78.10 -3.87
N GLU A 149 0.51 -77.78 -4.10
CA GLU A 149 1.57 -78.77 -4.23
C GLU A 149 1.78 -79.55 -2.92
N ARG A 150 1.79 -78.85 -1.78
CA ARG A 150 2.11 -79.39 -0.45
C ARG A 150 0.94 -80.08 0.26
N ILE A 151 -0.31 -79.93 -0.20
CA ILE A 151 -1.45 -80.60 0.42
C ILE A 151 -1.38 -82.13 0.13
N PRO A 152 -1.48 -83.00 1.15
CA PRO A 152 -1.44 -84.46 0.99
C PRO A 152 -2.81 -85.02 0.57
N VAL A 153 -3.32 -84.59 -0.58
CA VAL A 153 -4.59 -85.08 -1.18
C VAL A 153 -4.32 -85.76 -2.52
N SER A 154 -5.25 -86.61 -2.97
CA SER A 154 -5.15 -87.33 -4.24
C SER A 154 -5.07 -86.39 -5.44
N HIS A 155 -4.45 -86.86 -6.54
CA HIS A 155 -4.20 -86.04 -7.74
C HIS A 155 -5.47 -85.45 -8.34
N GLU A 156 -6.57 -86.23 -8.35
CA GLU A 156 -7.89 -85.80 -8.82
C GLU A 156 -8.44 -84.61 -8.02
N VAL A 157 -8.20 -84.57 -6.70
CA VAL A 157 -8.63 -83.47 -5.84
C VAL A 157 -7.76 -82.22 -6.06
N LYS A 158 -6.47 -82.39 -6.38
CA LYS A 158 -5.60 -81.27 -6.74
C LYS A 158 -6.03 -80.61 -8.05
N GLU A 159 -6.35 -81.40 -9.07
CA GLU A 159 -6.84 -80.90 -10.36
C GLU A 159 -8.16 -80.13 -10.22
N PHE A 160 -9.11 -80.67 -9.45
CA PHE A 160 -10.37 -79.98 -9.16
C PHE A 160 -10.17 -78.64 -8.45
N LEU A 161 -9.24 -78.56 -7.50
CA LEU A 161 -8.96 -77.32 -6.77
C LEU A 161 -8.27 -76.25 -7.63
N ILE A 162 -7.42 -76.65 -8.56
CA ILE A 162 -6.77 -75.74 -9.53
C ILE A 162 -7.80 -75.20 -10.54
N GLU A 163 -8.74 -76.05 -10.97
CA GLU A 163 -9.81 -75.65 -11.90
C GLU A 163 -10.83 -74.71 -11.25
N ALA A 164 -11.23 -74.98 -10.00
CA ALA A 164 -12.13 -74.13 -9.22
C ALA A 164 -11.54 -72.75 -8.88
N ASP A 165 -10.22 -72.62 -8.97
CA ASP A 165 -9.46 -71.43 -8.60
C ASP A 165 -9.08 -70.51 -9.77
N SER A 166 -9.22 -71.00 -10.99
CA SER A 166 -8.96 -70.19 -12.17
C SER A 166 -10.01 -69.08 -12.27
N PRO A 167 -9.62 -67.81 -12.53
CA PRO A 167 -10.56 -66.70 -12.53
C PRO A 167 -11.62 -66.95 -13.60
N SER A 168 -12.88 -67.05 -13.18
CA SER A 168 -14.04 -67.08 -14.08
C SER A 168 -13.90 -65.92 -15.06
N LYS A 169 -13.68 -66.25 -16.34
CA LYS A 169 -13.87 -65.32 -17.45
C LYS A 169 -15.33 -64.87 -17.37
N LYS A 170 -15.56 -63.70 -16.81
CA LYS A 170 -16.82 -62.97 -16.98
C LYS A 170 -16.71 -62.21 -18.29
N ASP A 171 -17.50 -62.64 -19.25
CA ASP A 171 -17.95 -61.82 -20.39
C ASP A 171 -18.67 -60.55 -19.90
#